data_AF-A0A378FQX8-F1
#
_entry.id   AF-A0A378FQX8-F1
#
_cell.length_a   1.000
_cell.length_b   1.000
_cell.length_c   1.000
_cell.angle_alpha   90.00
_cell.angle_beta   90.00
_cell.angle_gamma   90.00
#
_symmetry.space_group_name_H-M   'P 1'
#
loop_
_entity.id
_entity.type
_entity.pdbx_description
1 polymer ?
#
loop_
_entity_poly.entity_id
_entity_poly.type
_entity_poly.pdbx_seq_one_letter_code
_entity_poly.pdbx_strand_id
1 'polypeptide(L)' 'MLTNSPKLKLFTIDQEFGGWTKAQKEHFSNGGTFDQISQR' A
#
# COMPACT_ATOMS: atom_id res chain seq x y z
N MET A 1 29.76 11.24 10.32
CA MET A 1 28.75 10.77 9.33
C MET A 1 27.93 9.69 10.01
N LEU A 2 26.64 9.92 10.29
CA LEU A 2 25.77 8.96 10.98
C LEU A 2 24.91 8.24 9.95
N THR A 3 25.37 7.11 9.42
CA THR A 3 24.58 6.23 8.56
C THR A 3 23.77 5.25 9.43
N ASN A 4 22.72 5.75 10.09
CA ASN A 4 21.79 4.91 10.83
C ASN A 4 20.57 4.61 9.94
N SER A 5 20.69 3.63 9.05
CA SER A 5 19.55 3.10 8.29
C SER A 5 18.78 2.12 9.19
N PRO A 6 17.55 2.47 9.65
CA PRO A 6 16.77 1.56 10.47
C PRO A 6 16.44 0.29 9.67
N LYS A 7 16.62 -0.88 10.30
CA LYS A 7 16.19 -2.17 9.72
C LYS A 7 14.67 -2.25 9.77
N LEU A 8 14.01 -1.75 8.73
CA LEU A 8 12.57 -1.85 8.57
C LEU A 8 12.20 -3.22 8.00
N LYS A 9 11.17 -3.86 8.54
CA LYS A 9 10.55 -5.03 7.92
C LYS A 9 9.77 -4.56 6.70
N LEU A 10 10.34 -4.79 5.53
CA LEU A 10 9.67 -4.57 4.25
C LEU A 10 8.80 -5.78 3.94
N PHE A 11 7.57 -5.54 3.52
CA PHE A 11 6.72 -6.53 2.90
C PHE A 11 6.54 -6.19 1.43
N THR A 12 6.24 -7.20 0.63
CA THR A 12 5.98 -7.03 -0.80
C THR A 12 4.47 -6.98 -1.04
N ILE A 13 4.07 -6.24 -2.07
CA ILE A 13 2.67 -6.13 -2.47
C ILE A 13 2.09 -7.48 -2.90
N ASP A 14 2.91 -8.35 -3.48
CA ASP A 14 2.52 -9.72 -3.78
C ASP A 14 2.20 -10.53 -2.51
N GLN A 15 2.96 -10.37 -1.43
CA GLN A 15 2.71 -11.11 -0.18
C GLN A 15 1.45 -10.64 0.56
N GLU A 16 1.25 -9.33 0.69
CA GLU A 16 0.14 -8.79 1.49
C GLU A 16 -1.16 -8.61 0.69
N PHE A 17 -1.04 -8.23 -0.59
CA PHE A 17 -2.19 -7.83 -1.40
C PHE A 17 -2.44 -8.73 -2.61
N GLY A 18 -1.60 -9.74 -2.85
CA GLY A 18 -1.75 -10.66 -3.97
C GLY A 18 -1.48 -10.02 -5.34
N GLY A 19 -0.65 -8.96 -5.36
CA GLY A 19 -0.19 -8.29 -6.57
C GLY A 19 -0.95 -6.98 -6.87
N TRP A 20 -0.33 -6.14 -7.70
CA TRP A 20 -0.83 -4.80 -8.02
C TRP A 20 -2.23 -4.80 -8.65
N THR A 21 -2.56 -5.78 -9.49
CA THR A 21 -3.88 -5.87 -10.12
C THR A 21 -5.01 -6.00 -9.08
N LYS A 22 -4.78 -6.79 -8.03
CA LYS A 22 -5.77 -6.98 -6.96
C LYS A 22 -5.80 -5.77 -6.03
N ALA A 23 -4.64 -5.28 -5.61
CA ALA A 23 -4.52 -4.09 -4.76
C ALA A 23 -5.17 -2.86 -5.41
N GLN A 24 -4.97 -2.67 -6.71
CA GLN A 24 -5.52 -1.54 -7.45
C GLN A 24 -7.06 -1.61 -7.53
N LYS A 25 -7.61 -2.80 -7.75
CA LYS A 25 -9.07 -2.99 -7.79
C LYS A 25 -9.71 -2.77 -6.42
N GLU A 26 -9.13 -3.31 -5.35
CA GLU A 26 -9.71 -3.26 -4.01
C GLU A 26 -9.62 -1.85 -3.39
N HIS A 27 -8.48 -1.17 -3.55
CA HIS A 27 -8.22 0.09 -2.84
C HIS A 27 -8.45 1.35 -3.69
N PHE A 28 -8.32 1.27 -5.02
CA PHE A 28 -8.29 2.43 -5.91
C PHE A 28 -9.38 2.44 -6.99
N SER A 29 -10.32 1.47 -6.98
CA SER A 29 -11.52 1.56 -7.84
C SER A 29 -12.49 2.62 -7.32
N ASN A 30 -13.40 3.10 -8.17
CA ASN A 30 -14.47 4.03 -7.78
C ASN A 30 -15.30 3.47 -6.59
N GLY A 31 -15.37 4.23 -5.50
CA GLY A 31 -15.99 3.84 -4.23
C GLY A 31 -15.08 2.99 -3.33
N GLY A 32 -13.81 2.82 -3.71
CA GLY A 32 -12.80 2.08 -2.96
C GLY A 32 -12.33 2.83 -1.70
N THR A 33 -11.38 2.21 -1.01
CA THR A 33 -10.86 2.75 0.26
C THR A 33 -10.26 4.15 0.08
N PHE A 34 -9.60 4.41 -1.06
CA PHE A 34 -9.02 5.72 -1.35
C PHE A 34 -10.09 6.83 -1.40
N ASP A 35 -11.19 6.61 -2.13
CA ASP A 35 -12.29 7.59 -2.23
C ASP A 35 -12.91 7.90 -0.86
N GLN A 36 -13.03 6.90 0.02
CA GLN A 36 -13.57 7.09 1.38
C GLN A 36 -12.65 7.92 2.29
N ILE A 37 -11.33 7.89 2.06
CA ILE A 37 -10.35 8.65 2.85
C ILE A 37 -10.16 10.04 2.25
N SER A 38 -10.15 10.17 0.92
CA SER A 38 -9.96 11.45 0.22
C SER A 38 -11.15 12.41 0.32
N GLN A 39 -12.35 11.93 0.65
CA GLN A 39 -13.52 12.77 0.87
C GLN A 39 -13.66 13.31 2.30
N ARG A 40 -12.68 13.09 3.18
CA ARG A 40 -12.62 13.67 4.54
C ARG A 40 -11.90 15.01 4.60
#